data_AF-A0AAN0K441-F1
#
_entry.id   AF-A0AAN0K441-F1
#
_cell.length_a   1.000
_cell.length_b   1.000
_cell.length_c   1.000
_cell.angle_alpha   90.00
_cell.angle_beta   90.00
_cell.angle_gamma   90.00
#
_symmetry.space_group_name_H-M   'P 1'
#
loop_
_entity.id
_entity.type
_entity.pdbx_description
1 polymer ?
#
loop_
_entity_poly.entity_id
_entity_poly.type
_entity_poly.pdbx_seq_one_letter_code
_entity_poly.pdbx_strand_id
1 'polypeptide(L)'
;MFSGQCEGCGLRTCFEMIHLRHIPPHFSHLSGLLNLFRSKLNGVNVNPPDINIAARLTYCLRHWNVEDWPVGPLSSGDGSDCFLSLPVGASSDPIQEIHLCAVWPLLTELTVTDNETNSGFDPFNAPKWSIRTQLLDNPGLLLSKD
;
A
#
# COMPACT_ATOMS: atom_id res chain seq x y z
N MET A 1 -3.93 11.08 -16.71
CA MET A 1 -2.58 11.63 -16.51
C MET A 1 -2.58 12.24 -15.12
N PHE A 2 -1.69 11.81 -14.24
CA PHE A 2 -1.60 12.35 -12.89
C PHE A 2 -0.44 13.35 -12.87
N SER A 3 -0.68 14.58 -12.43
CA SER A 3 0.36 15.60 -12.28
C SER A 3 0.57 15.90 -10.81
N GLY A 4 1.81 15.84 -10.34
CA GLY A 4 2.20 16.20 -8.98
C GLY A 4 3.09 17.44 -8.98
N GLN A 5 3.15 18.13 -7.85
CA GLN A 5 4.05 19.26 -7.66
C GLN A 5 4.66 19.17 -6.26
N CYS A 6 5.99 19.28 -6.18
CA CYS A 6 6.71 19.43 -4.92
C CYS A 6 7.38 20.80 -4.91
N GLU A 7 7.20 21.53 -3.82
CA GLU A 7 7.88 22.80 -3.58
C GLU A 7 8.69 22.67 -2.28
N GLY A 8 9.98 22.98 -2.34
CA GLY A 8 10.88 22.87 -1.20
C GLY A 8 12.27 23.43 -1.51
N CYS A 9 12.93 23.99 -0.51
CA CYS A 9 14.28 24.56 -0.63
C CYS A 9 14.45 25.59 -1.77
N GLY A 10 13.38 26.33 -2.12
CA GLY A 10 13.39 27.30 -3.22
C GLY A 10 13.26 26.70 -4.62
N LEU A 11 13.01 25.40 -4.74
CA LEU A 11 12.80 24.69 -6.00
C LEU A 11 11.35 24.20 -6.11
N ARG A 12 10.80 24.27 -7.32
CA ARG A 12 9.49 23.71 -7.69
C ARG A 12 9.70 22.61 -8.72
N THR A 13 9.38 21.38 -8.34
CA THR A 13 9.47 20.21 -9.22
C THR A 13 8.06 19.78 -9.62
N CYS A 14 7.78 19.76 -10.92
CA CYS A 14 6.53 19.23 -11.46
C CYS A 14 6.76 17.78 -11.93
N PHE A 15 5.90 16.87 -11.49
CA PHE A 15 5.94 15.46 -11.85
C PHE A 15 4.79 15.15 -12.80
N GLU A 16 5.10 14.48 -13.90
CA GLU A 16 4.08 13.83 -14.72
C GLU A 16 4.14 12.32 -14.46
N MET A 17 3.00 11.75 -14.09
CA MET A 17 2.86 10.33 -13.79
C MET A 17 1.95 9.68 -14.82
N ILE A 18 2.46 8.60 -15.39
CA ILE A 18 1.75 7.72 -16.32
C ILE A 18 1.48 6.42 -15.57
N HIS A 19 0.21 6.04 -15.47
CA HIS A 19 -0.18 4.73 -14.97
C HIS A 19 -0.19 3.75 -16.14
N LEU A 20 0.73 2.78 -16.14
CA LEU A 20 0.78 1.72 -17.13
C LEU A 20 -0.13 0.57 -16.69
N ARG A 21 -1.23 0.33 -17.42
CA ARG A 21 -2.13 -0.81 -17.14
C ARG A 21 -1.45 -2.17 -17.35
N HIS A 22 -0.50 -2.22 -18.29
CA HIS A 22 0.33 -3.37 -18.55
C HIS A 22 1.79 -2.91 -18.48
N ILE A 23 2.55 -3.47 -17.53
CA ILE A 23 3.96 -3.13 -17.37
C ILE A 23 4.74 -3.98 -18.39
N PRO A 24 5.46 -3.36 -19.35
CA PRO A 24 6.35 -4.12 -20.21
C PRO A 24 7.36 -4.91 -19.37
N PRO A 25 7.71 -6.15 -19.72
CA PRO A 25 8.58 -7.00 -18.91
C PRO A 25 9.93 -6.35 -18.60
N HIS A 26 10.46 -5.52 -19.52
CA HIS A 26 11.71 -4.77 -19.30
C HIS A 26 11.62 -3.66 -18.24
N PHE A 27 10.42 -3.34 -17.76
CA PHE A 27 10.15 -2.31 -16.73
C PHE A 27 9.46 -2.90 -15.49
N SER A 28 9.44 -4.23 -15.33
CA SER A 28 8.84 -4.88 -14.15
C SER A 28 9.66 -4.71 -12.88
N HIS A 29 10.94 -4.34 -13.01
CA HIS A 29 11.87 -4.19 -11.90
C HIS A 29 12.44 -2.77 -11.82
N LEU A 30 12.92 -2.41 -10.62
CA LEU A 30 13.55 -1.12 -10.34
C LEU A 30 14.71 -0.81 -11.28
N SER A 31 15.55 -1.80 -11.58
CA SER A 31 16.66 -1.68 -12.54
C SER A 31 16.20 -1.19 -13.92
N GLY A 32 15.11 -1.73 -14.45
CA GLY A 32 14.50 -1.29 -15.71
C GLY A 32 13.97 0.15 -15.64
N LEU A 33 13.33 0.51 -14.52
CA LEU A 33 12.82 1.87 -14.29
C LEU A 33 13.94 2.91 -14.15
N LEU A 34 15.04 2.57 -13.46
CA LEU A 34 16.21 3.43 -13.32
C LEU A 34 16.91 3.66 -14.67
N ASN A 35 17.02 2.62 -15.49
CA ASN A 35 17.58 2.74 -16.84
C ASN A 35 16.72 3.63 -17.74
N LEU A 36 15.38 3.48 -17.67
CA LEU A 36 14.47 4.35 -18.39
C LEU A 36 14.61 5.80 -17.91
N PHE A 37 14.65 6.04 -16.61
CA PHE A 37 14.82 7.37 -16.01
C PHE A 37 16.12 8.03 -16.49
N ARG A 38 17.25 7.31 -16.42
CA ARG A 38 18.55 7.79 -16.94
C ARG A 38 18.52 8.11 -18.43
N SER A 39 17.86 7.28 -19.24
CA SER A 39 17.75 7.53 -20.68
C SER A 39 17.08 8.87 -21.01
N LYS A 40 16.18 9.35 -20.12
CA LYS A 40 15.52 10.66 -20.23
C LYS A 40 16.40 11.81 -19.73
N LEU A 41 17.41 11.53 -18.91
CA LEU A 41 18.37 12.50 -18.39
C LEU A 41 19.58 12.72 -19.30
N ASN A 42 19.85 11.85 -20.28
CA ASN A 42 21.03 11.86 -21.16
C ASN A 42 21.29 13.14 -22.00
N GLY A 43 20.51 14.22 -21.81
CA GLY A 43 20.82 15.57 -22.30
C GLY A 43 21.50 16.48 -21.28
N VAL A 44 21.59 16.07 -20.01
CA VAL A 44 22.12 16.84 -18.90
C VAL A 44 23.51 16.29 -18.55
N ASN A 45 24.56 17.03 -18.90
CA ASN A 45 25.97 16.65 -18.70
C ASN A 45 26.37 16.77 -17.21
N VAL A 46 25.70 16.01 -16.36
CA VAL A 46 25.92 15.96 -14.91
C VAL A 46 26.14 14.49 -14.60
N ASN A 47 27.26 14.15 -13.97
CA ASN A 47 27.45 12.85 -13.31
C ASN A 47 26.21 12.67 -12.42
N PRO A 48 25.26 11.77 -12.75
CA PRO A 48 23.98 11.78 -12.10
C PRO A 48 24.22 11.52 -10.60
N PRO A 49 23.80 12.43 -9.70
CA PRO A 49 23.89 12.17 -8.28
C PRO A 49 23.09 10.90 -7.95
N ASP A 50 23.40 10.27 -6.81
CA ASP A 50 22.70 9.07 -6.35
C ASP A 50 21.19 9.24 -6.48
N ILE A 51 20.56 8.33 -7.23
CA ILE A 51 19.12 8.41 -7.48
C ILE A 51 18.40 8.01 -6.19
N ASN A 52 17.61 8.94 -5.66
CA ASN A 52 16.73 8.69 -4.54
C ASN A 52 15.44 8.02 -5.01
N ILE A 53 15.06 6.96 -4.30
CA ILE A 53 13.98 6.05 -4.67
C ILE A 53 13.03 5.95 -3.48
N ALA A 54 11.73 6.01 -3.73
CA ALA A 54 10.72 5.65 -2.76
C ALA A 54 9.95 4.44 -3.31
N ALA A 55 9.79 3.41 -2.47
CA ALA A 55 9.12 2.18 -2.85
C ALA A 55 8.02 1.83 -1.85
N ARG A 56 6.96 1.20 -2.35
CA ARG A 56 5.86 0.69 -1.53
C ARG A 56 5.35 -0.62 -2.11
N LEU A 57 5.41 -1.68 -1.31
CA LEU A 57 4.67 -2.91 -1.58
C LEU A 57 3.28 -2.79 -0.95
N THR A 58 2.25 -3.17 -1.70
CA THR A 58 0.86 -3.11 -1.25
C THR A 58 0.25 -4.50 -1.33
N TYR A 59 -0.16 -5.03 -0.19
CA TYR A 59 -0.87 -6.30 -0.04
C TYR A 59 -2.36 -6.01 0.11
N CYS A 60 -3.16 -6.52 -0.82
CA CYS A 60 -4.61 -6.38 -0.78
C CYS A 60 -5.24 -7.66 -0.27
N LEU A 61 -5.77 -7.62 0.94
CA LEU A 61 -6.63 -8.65 1.47
C LEU A 61 -8.08 -8.33 1.05
N ARG A 62 -8.57 -9.09 0.07
CA ARG A 62 -9.94 -8.97 -0.46
C ARG A 62 -10.82 -10.01 0.21
N HIS A 63 -12.10 -9.68 0.41
CA HIS A 63 -13.06 -10.53 1.12
C HIS A 63 -12.66 -10.75 2.58
N TRP A 64 -12.55 -9.64 3.32
CA TRP A 64 -12.36 -9.68 4.77
C TRP A 64 -13.60 -10.30 5.43
N ASN A 65 -13.56 -11.61 5.69
CA ASN A 65 -14.61 -12.33 6.43
C ASN A 65 -14.12 -12.62 7.85
N VAL A 66 -14.85 -12.10 8.84
CA VAL A 66 -14.57 -12.35 10.27
C VAL A 66 -14.77 -13.83 10.63
N GLU A 67 -15.59 -14.56 9.88
CA GLU A 67 -15.81 -16.01 10.09
C GLU A 67 -14.54 -16.85 9.89
N ASP A 68 -13.55 -16.35 9.15
CA ASP A 68 -12.27 -17.04 8.93
C ASP A 68 -11.24 -16.78 10.05
N TRP A 69 -11.53 -15.85 10.97
CA TRP A 69 -10.66 -15.62 12.12
C TRP A 69 -10.90 -16.71 13.17
N PRO A 70 -9.86 -17.31 13.77
CA PRO A 70 -10.03 -18.15 14.94
C PRO A 70 -10.44 -17.26 16.13
N VAL A 71 -11.73 -16.94 16.19
CA VAL A 71 -12.40 -16.60 17.44
C VAL A 71 -12.34 -17.89 18.26
N GLY A 72 -11.31 -18.00 19.10
CA GLY A 72 -11.32 -18.97 20.19
C GLY A 72 -12.64 -18.83 20.95
N PRO A 73 -13.17 -19.91 21.54
CA PRO A 73 -14.51 -19.91 22.12
C PRO A 73 -14.63 -18.75 23.11
N LEU A 74 -15.36 -17.70 22.73
CA LEU A 74 -15.87 -16.67 23.63
C LEU A 74 -17.03 -17.30 24.42
N SER A 75 -16.76 -18.41 25.09
CA SER A 75 -17.75 -19.21 25.79
C SER A 75 -17.04 -20.10 26.79
N SER A 76 -16.73 -19.53 27.95
CA SER A 76 -16.80 -20.21 29.25
C SER A 76 -16.36 -19.26 30.36
N GLY A 77 -17.18 -18.27 30.62
CA GLY A 77 -17.10 -17.45 31.82
C GLY A 77 -18.49 -16.94 32.13
N ASP A 78 -19.13 -17.58 33.10
CA ASP A 78 -20.45 -17.25 33.64
C ASP A 78 -20.62 -15.72 33.77
N GLY A 79 -21.45 -15.14 32.89
CA GLY A 79 -21.72 -13.70 32.92
C GLY A 79 -21.80 -13.06 31.54
N SER A 80 -23.04 -12.97 31.06
CA SER A 80 -23.49 -11.93 30.12
C SER A 80 -23.27 -12.24 28.64
N ASP A 81 -24.23 -12.96 28.07
CA ASP A 81 -24.62 -12.98 26.64
C ASP A 81 -24.95 -11.57 26.05
N CYS A 82 -24.58 -10.47 26.72
CA CYS A 82 -24.96 -9.11 26.35
C CYS A 82 -24.03 -8.47 25.31
N PHE A 83 -22.91 -9.10 24.93
CA PHE A 83 -22.07 -8.60 23.83
C PHE A 83 -22.56 -9.02 22.45
N LEU A 84 -23.49 -9.98 22.36
CA LEU A 84 -24.00 -10.52 21.08
C LEU A 84 -25.28 -9.83 20.58
N SER A 85 -25.85 -8.89 21.35
CA SER A 85 -26.98 -8.08 20.92
C SER A 85 -26.76 -6.62 21.28
N LEU A 86 -25.78 -6.00 20.64
CA LEU A 86 -25.70 -4.55 20.66
C LEU A 86 -26.97 -4.01 19.99
N PRO A 87 -27.75 -3.14 20.66
CA PRO A 87 -29.01 -2.60 20.13
C PRO A 87 -28.80 -1.71 18.89
N VAL A 88 -27.54 -1.34 18.63
CA VAL A 88 -27.11 -0.53 17.50
C VAL A 88 -25.74 -1.02 17.04
N GLY A 89 -25.57 -1.28 15.74
CA GLY A 89 -24.30 -1.76 15.18
C GLY A 89 -24.41 -2.14 13.70
N ALA A 90 -23.32 -2.59 13.09
CA ALA A 90 -23.35 -3.19 11.76
C ALA A 90 -23.83 -4.65 11.85
N SER A 91 -24.69 -5.09 10.94
CA SER A 91 -25.17 -6.49 10.87
C SER A 91 -24.08 -7.50 10.51
N SER A 92 -22.97 -7.00 9.97
CA SER A 92 -21.78 -7.73 9.56
C SER A 92 -20.57 -6.77 9.60
N ASP A 93 -19.34 -7.28 9.53
CA ASP A 93 -18.16 -6.42 9.42
C ASP A 93 -18.27 -5.52 8.16
N PRO A 94 -18.20 -4.19 8.31
CA PRO A 94 -18.32 -3.27 7.19
C PRO A 94 -17.05 -3.22 6.31
N ILE A 95 -15.97 -3.88 6.67
CA ILE A 95 -14.71 -3.84 5.93
C ILE A 95 -14.82 -4.69 4.65
N GLN A 96 -14.61 -4.05 3.50
CA GLN A 96 -14.57 -4.69 2.19
C GLN A 96 -13.18 -5.23 1.85
N GLU A 97 -12.16 -4.38 2.03
CA GLU A 97 -10.77 -4.68 1.72
C GLU A 97 -9.83 -4.04 2.76
N ILE A 98 -8.73 -4.73 3.03
CA ILE A 98 -7.62 -4.18 3.81
C ILE A 98 -6.39 -4.13 2.94
N HIS A 99 -5.78 -2.95 2.85
CA HIS A 99 -4.53 -2.72 2.14
C HIS A 99 -3.41 -2.52 3.16
N LEU A 100 -2.50 -3.48 3.24
CA LEU A 100 -1.30 -3.40 4.05
C LEU A 100 -0.13 -2.95 3.18
N CYS A 101 0.55 -1.88 3.60
CA CYS A 101 1.59 -1.24 2.82
C CYS A 101 2.93 -1.28 3.57
N ALA A 102 3.93 -1.93 2.99
CA ALA A 102 5.32 -1.87 3.43
C ALA A 102 6.04 -0.79 2.62
N VAL A 103 6.62 0.21 3.27
CA VAL A 103 7.08 1.47 2.66
C VAL A 103 8.54 1.75 2.96
N TRP A 104 9.31 2.03 1.90
CA TRP A 104 10.66 2.57 1.95
C TRP A 104 10.63 4.00 1.42
N PRO A 105 10.63 5.02 2.31
CA PRO A 105 10.43 6.40 1.90
C PRO A 105 11.64 7.02 1.20
N LEU A 106 12.84 6.48 1.47
CA LEU A 106 14.09 6.93 0.89
C LEU A 106 15.04 5.75 0.81
N LEU A 107 15.39 5.39 -0.41
CA LEU A 107 16.41 4.42 -0.80
C LEU A 107 17.34 5.12 -1.75
N THR A 108 18.59 4.67 -1.77
CA THR A 108 19.53 5.01 -2.85
C THR A 108 19.68 3.78 -3.72
N GLU A 109 20.02 3.97 -5.00
CA GLU A 109 20.24 2.85 -5.93
C GLU A 109 21.22 1.79 -5.41
N LEU A 110 22.17 2.17 -4.56
CA LEU A 110 23.17 1.26 -3.99
C LEU A 110 22.62 0.40 -2.85
N THR A 111 21.46 0.76 -2.27
CA THR A 111 20.94 0.10 -1.06
C THR A 111 20.02 -1.08 -1.34
N VAL A 112 19.37 -1.12 -2.50
CA VAL A 112 18.43 -2.19 -2.85
C VAL A 112 18.65 -2.64 -4.29
N THR A 113 18.80 -3.95 -4.47
CA THR A 113 18.87 -4.58 -5.78
C THR A 113 17.49 -5.15 -6.11
N ASP A 114 16.91 -4.76 -7.24
CA ASP A 114 15.68 -5.37 -7.75
C ASP A 114 15.76 -5.55 -9.27
N ASN A 115 15.77 -6.81 -9.67
CA ASN A 115 15.92 -7.31 -11.04
C ASN A 115 15.18 -8.65 -11.23
N GLU A 116 15.23 -9.21 -12.44
CA GLU A 116 14.49 -10.42 -12.80
C GLU A 116 14.82 -11.65 -11.95
N THR A 117 16.00 -11.70 -11.33
CA THR A 117 16.48 -12.88 -10.57
C THR A 117 16.52 -12.64 -9.07
N ASN A 118 16.52 -11.39 -8.61
CA ASN A 118 16.64 -11.02 -7.21
C ASN A 118 15.85 -9.74 -6.92
N SER A 119 15.00 -9.79 -5.90
CA SER A 119 14.32 -8.63 -5.35
C SER A 119 14.71 -8.45 -3.88
N GLY A 120 15.38 -7.33 -3.59
CA GLY A 120 15.80 -6.94 -2.24
C GLY A 120 14.67 -6.33 -1.41
N PHE A 121 13.44 -6.27 -1.92
CA PHE A 121 12.28 -5.77 -1.19
C PHE A 121 11.68 -6.86 -0.30
N ASP A 122 12.34 -7.12 0.83
CA ASP A 122 11.77 -7.94 1.91
C ASP A 122 10.85 -7.08 2.79
N PRO A 123 9.53 -7.35 2.83
CA PRO A 123 8.57 -6.57 3.61
C PRO A 123 8.94 -6.45 5.08
N PHE A 124 9.54 -7.49 5.67
CA PHE A 124 9.94 -7.48 7.09
C PHE A 124 11.01 -6.44 7.40
N ASN A 125 11.80 -6.04 6.40
CA ASN A 125 12.83 -5.02 6.53
C ASN A 125 12.32 -3.61 6.17
N ALA A 126 11.01 -3.43 5.91
CA ALA A 126 10.46 -2.12 5.58
C ALA A 126 10.48 -1.18 6.80
N PRO A 127 11.02 0.04 6.68
CA PRO A 127 11.14 0.96 7.81
C PRO A 127 9.80 1.57 8.25
N LYS A 128 8.80 1.55 7.37
CA LYS A 128 7.47 2.08 7.65
C LYS A 128 6.41 1.12 7.16
N TRP A 129 5.37 0.98 7.95
CA TRP A 129 4.18 0.23 7.61
C TRP A 129 2.97 1.14 7.72
N SER A 130 2.00 0.96 6.82
CA SER A 130 0.73 1.64 6.88
C SER A 130 -0.38 0.69 6.50
N ILE A 131 -1.55 0.89 7.11
CA ILE A 131 -2.75 0.13 6.84
C ILE A 131 -3.83 1.09 6.36
N ARG A 132 -4.58 0.68 5.36
CA ARG A 132 -5.77 1.37 4.89
C ARG A 132 -6.89 0.36 4.81
N THR A 133 -8.03 0.69 5.39
CA THR A 133 -9.26 -0.07 5.23
C THR A 133 -10.14 0.62 4.20
N GLN A 134 -10.80 -0.19 3.38
CA GLN A 134 -11.90 0.24 2.54
C GLN A 134 -13.18 -0.37 3.10
N LEU A 135 -14.12 0.51 3.44
CA LEU A 135 -15.43 0.10 3.94
C LEU A 135 -16.37 -0.14 2.76
N LEU A 136 -17.36 -1.01 2.97
CA LEU A 136 -18.53 -1.17 2.12
C LEU A 136 -19.29 0.16 2.05
N ASP A 137 -19.79 0.51 0.87
CA ASP A 137 -20.55 1.76 0.67
C ASP A 137 -21.87 1.79 1.47
N ASN A 138 -22.45 0.62 1.75
CA ASN A 138 -23.67 0.48 2.54
C ASN A 138 -23.58 -0.76 3.44
N PRO A 139 -22.88 -0.67 4.58
CA PRO A 139 -22.87 -1.76 5.53
C PRO A 139 -24.29 -1.89 6.11
N GLY A 140 -24.89 -3.07 6.05
CA GLY A 140 -26.19 -3.30 6.67
C GLY A 140 -26.14 -2.83 8.13
N LEU A 141 -27.00 -1.86 8.50
CA LEU A 141 -27.07 -1.34 9.85
C LEU A 141 -28.19 -2.04 10.60
N LEU A 142 -27.88 -2.58 11.76
CA LEU A 142 -28.86 -2.99 12.77
C LEU A 142 -29.29 -1.73 13.53
N LEU A 143 -30.07 -0.88 12.89
CA LEU A 143 -30.94 0.05 13.61
C LEU A 143 -32.29 -0.65 13.72
N SER A 144 -32.67 -1.03 14.93
CA SER A 144 -34.03 -1.50 15.22
C SER A 144 -35.01 -0.43 14.74
N LYS A 145 -35.80 -0.77 13.71
CA LYS A 145 -37.01 -0.01 13.39
C LYS A 145 -37.94 -0.16 14.60
N ASP A 146 -38.10 0.91 15.36
CA ASP A 146 -39.26 1.09 16.24
C ASP A 146 -40.56 1.13 15.40
#